data_AF-A0A935P8R5-F1
#
_entry.id   AF-A0A935P8R5-F1
#
_cell.length_a   1.000
_cell.length_b   1.000
_cell.length_c   1.000
_cell.angle_alpha   90.00
_cell.angle_beta   90.00
_cell.angle_gamma   90.00
#
_symmetry.space_group_name_H-M   'P 1'
#
loop_
_entity.id
_entity.type
_entity.pdbx_description
1 polymer ?
#
loop_
_entity_poly.entity_id
_entity_poly.type
_entity_poly.pdbx_seq_one_letter_code
_entity_poly.pdbx_strand_id
1 'polypeptide(L)'
;MGTKPTGWSLNLFRYFPALSLLFLSGCFINRDLTLAPQFQGIAGSSFVLKEDVLAYHFTSEPKRTKLAPFGPGKSDLPSRSEMKPTPFRYENLIVEEIVPKGTVFSVTNVTNDVSFEISMLVYKVKIEKSQNPILLGKSFEIRDLLSVKGDESTGPVFNQEFVETYNPLAH
;
A
#
# COMPACT_ATOMS: atom_id res chain seq x y z
N MET A 1 74.85 -17.57 -35.12
CA MET A 1 74.15 -16.32 -34.77
C MET A 1 72.87 -16.23 -35.59
N GLY A 2 71.72 -16.09 -34.94
CA GLY A 2 70.42 -15.89 -35.60
C GLY A 2 69.34 -16.91 -35.20
N THR A 3 68.84 -16.83 -33.97
CA THR A 3 67.62 -17.53 -33.53
C THR A 3 66.47 -16.52 -33.42
N LYS A 4 65.31 -16.83 -34.03
CA LYS A 4 63.95 -16.38 -33.69
C LYS A 4 62.94 -16.97 -34.69
N PRO A 5 61.64 -17.14 -34.34
CA PRO A 5 61.11 -17.61 -33.07
C PRO A 5 60.07 -18.75 -33.24
N THR A 6 60.02 -19.66 -32.28
CA THR A 6 58.86 -20.48 -31.94
C THR A 6 57.88 -19.63 -31.12
N GLY A 7 56.62 -19.57 -31.55
CA GLY A 7 55.54 -18.87 -30.85
C GLY A 7 54.28 -19.70 -30.90
N TRP A 8 54.14 -20.62 -29.95
CA TRP A 8 52.91 -21.34 -29.67
C TRP A 8 51.92 -20.43 -28.93
N SER A 9 50.64 -20.77 -29.13
CA SER A 9 49.50 -20.66 -28.22
C SER A 9 48.39 -19.69 -28.64
N LEU A 10 47.28 -20.34 -29.01
CA LEU A 10 45.94 -19.80 -29.11
C LEU A 10 45.66 -18.92 -27.89
N ASN A 11 45.55 -17.61 -28.09
CA ASN A 11 44.88 -16.78 -27.12
C ASN A 11 43.38 -17.06 -27.23
N LEU A 12 42.89 -17.73 -26.19
CA LEU A 12 41.51 -17.86 -25.79
C LEU A 12 40.68 -16.66 -26.24
N PHE A 13 39.53 -16.98 -26.85
CA PHE A 13 38.33 -16.16 -26.88
C PHE A 13 38.16 -15.45 -25.53
N ARG A 14 38.72 -14.23 -25.45
CA ARG A 14 38.50 -13.31 -24.34
C ARG A 14 37.10 -12.76 -24.54
N TYR A 15 36.19 -13.34 -23.76
CA TYR A 15 34.97 -12.70 -23.28
C TYR A 15 34.00 -12.23 -24.36
N PHE A 16 33.17 -13.19 -24.78
CA PHE A 16 31.82 -12.95 -25.27
C PHE A 16 31.04 -11.99 -24.34
N PRO A 17 30.05 -11.28 -24.89
CA PRO A 17 29.58 -9.97 -24.46
C PRO A 17 28.70 -10.08 -23.22
N ALA A 18 29.10 -9.49 -22.11
CA ALA A 18 28.30 -9.47 -20.88
C ALA A 18 28.26 -8.09 -20.22
N LEU A 19 28.50 -7.02 -20.99
CA LEU A 19 28.61 -5.67 -20.45
C LEU A 19 27.80 -4.62 -21.23
N SER A 20 26.57 -4.97 -21.60
CA SER A 20 25.59 -3.96 -22.08
C SER A 20 24.14 -4.47 -22.00
N LEU A 21 23.86 -5.36 -21.04
CA LEU A 21 22.51 -5.75 -20.63
C LEU A 21 22.21 -5.25 -19.20
N LEU A 22 22.80 -4.12 -18.79
CA LEU A 22 22.17 -3.27 -17.78
C LEU A 22 21.00 -2.56 -18.45
N PHE A 23 19.96 -3.34 -18.74
CA PHE A 23 18.61 -2.82 -18.80
C PHE A 23 18.39 -2.11 -17.46
N LEU A 24 18.54 -0.79 -17.48
CA LEU A 24 17.85 0.14 -16.61
C LEU A 24 16.35 0.09 -16.91
N SER A 25 15.77 -1.12 -16.95
CA SER A 25 14.39 -1.30 -16.57
C SER A 25 14.38 -1.00 -15.08
N GLY A 26 14.06 0.26 -14.74
CA GLY A 26 13.73 0.64 -13.38
C GLY A 26 12.70 -0.36 -12.86
N CYS A 27 13.19 -1.36 -12.14
CA CYS A 27 12.35 -2.18 -11.31
C CYS A 27 11.85 -1.19 -10.27
N PHE A 28 10.62 -0.73 -10.46
CA PHE A 28 9.82 -0.10 -9.42
C PHE A 28 9.61 -1.17 -8.34
N ILE A 29 10.64 -1.40 -7.52
CA ILE A 29 10.62 -2.39 -6.47
C ILE A 29 9.67 -1.83 -5.43
N ASN A 30 8.44 -2.33 -5.42
CA ASN A 30 7.53 -2.29 -4.28
C ASN A 30 8.22 -3.03 -3.13
N ARG A 31 9.17 -2.37 -2.47
CA ARG A 31 9.93 -2.95 -1.39
C ARG A 31 8.98 -3.08 -0.21
N ASP A 32 8.88 -4.28 0.32
CA ASP A 32 8.21 -4.50 1.60
C ASP A 32 9.02 -3.79 2.69
N LEU A 33 8.40 -2.78 3.30
CA LEU A 33 8.96 -1.95 4.35
C LEU A 33 8.54 -2.41 5.74
N THR A 34 7.70 -3.44 5.84
CA THR A 34 7.18 -4.00 7.11
C THR A 34 8.30 -4.34 8.10
N LEU A 35 9.48 -4.74 7.60
CA LEU A 35 10.65 -5.08 8.41
C LEU A 35 11.49 -3.89 8.85
N ALA A 36 11.30 -2.70 8.26
CA ALA A 36 12.12 -1.55 8.60
C ALA A 36 11.74 -1.04 10.01
N PRO A 37 12.72 -0.60 10.84
CA PRO A 37 12.52 -0.32 12.26
C PRO A 37 11.34 0.61 12.57
N GLN A 38 11.10 1.60 11.73
CA GLN A 38 10.03 2.59 11.88
C GLN A 38 8.62 2.03 11.63
N PHE A 39 8.47 0.84 11.02
CA PHE A 39 7.17 0.22 10.74
C PHE A 39 6.89 -1.03 11.58
N GLN A 40 7.88 -1.52 12.35
CA GLN A 40 7.74 -2.75 13.15
C GLN A 40 6.64 -2.65 14.22
N GLY A 41 6.30 -1.45 14.71
CA GLY A 41 5.21 -1.26 15.67
C GLY A 41 3.81 -1.23 15.05
N ILE A 42 3.70 -1.19 13.72
CA ILE A 42 2.43 -1.00 13.00
C ILE A 42 2.09 -2.23 12.19
N ALA A 43 3.09 -2.85 11.57
CA ALA A 43 2.99 -4.15 10.97
C ALA A 43 2.44 -5.18 11.96
N GLY A 44 1.34 -5.87 11.62
CA GLY A 44 0.69 -6.84 12.49
C GLY A 44 -0.17 -6.23 13.60
N SER A 45 -0.09 -4.91 13.83
CA SER A 45 -0.98 -4.22 14.78
C SER A 45 -2.40 -4.17 14.23
N SER A 46 -3.36 -4.28 15.15
CA SER A 46 -4.79 -4.23 14.84
C SER A 46 -5.40 -2.92 15.30
N PHE A 47 -6.34 -2.41 14.52
CA PHE A 47 -7.01 -1.14 14.72
C PHE A 47 -8.52 -1.30 14.53
N VAL A 48 -9.30 -0.46 15.19
CA VAL A 48 -10.76 -0.42 15.07
C VAL A 48 -11.21 0.94 14.54
N LEU A 49 -12.16 0.93 13.61
CA LEU A 49 -12.74 2.12 13.02
C LEU A 49 -13.71 2.81 13.99
N LYS A 50 -13.56 4.12 14.17
CA LYS A 50 -14.41 4.96 15.04
C LYS A 50 -15.64 5.52 14.35
N GLU A 51 -15.63 5.55 13.03
CA GLU A 51 -16.72 6.00 12.17
C GLU A 51 -16.85 5.10 10.93
N ASP A 52 -17.94 5.29 10.19
CA ASP A 52 -18.12 4.60 8.92
C ASP A 52 -17.11 5.16 7.90
N VAL A 53 -16.50 4.27 7.12
CA VAL A 53 -15.56 4.64 6.06
C VAL A 53 -15.97 3.98 4.75
N LEU A 54 -15.43 4.46 3.63
CA LEU A 54 -15.83 3.97 2.31
C LEU A 54 -14.75 3.08 1.72
N ALA A 55 -15.18 1.94 1.16
CA ALA A 55 -14.36 1.11 0.29
C ALA A 55 -14.65 1.47 -1.17
N TYR A 56 -13.65 1.91 -1.92
CA TYR A 56 -13.84 2.39 -3.30
C TYR A 56 -12.62 2.13 -4.19
N HIS A 57 -12.80 2.29 -5.50
CA HIS A 57 -11.69 2.31 -6.48
C HIS A 57 -11.85 3.45 -7.49
N PHE A 58 -10.76 3.87 -8.11
CA PHE A 58 -10.78 4.83 -9.22
C PHE A 58 -11.14 4.13 -10.52
N THR A 59 -11.96 4.79 -11.33
CA THR A 59 -12.44 4.28 -12.63
C THR A 59 -11.32 4.07 -13.66
N SER A 60 -10.22 4.81 -13.54
CA SER A 60 -9.08 4.80 -14.47
C SER A 60 -7.84 4.04 -13.97
N GLU A 61 -7.85 3.55 -12.72
CA GLU A 61 -6.72 2.80 -12.14
C GLU A 61 -6.98 1.29 -12.22
N PRO A 62 -5.94 0.43 -12.12
CA PRO A 62 -6.17 -0.97 -11.80
C PRO A 62 -7.08 -1.07 -10.56
N LYS A 63 -8.05 -1.99 -10.55
CA LYS A 63 -9.07 -2.18 -9.50
C LYS A 63 -8.45 -2.54 -8.14
N ARG A 64 -7.78 -1.60 -7.50
CA ARG A 64 -7.27 -1.66 -6.13
C ARG A 64 -8.30 -0.98 -5.25
N THR A 65 -8.86 -1.71 -4.29
CA THR A 65 -9.85 -1.15 -3.37
C THR A 65 -9.15 -0.39 -2.25
N LYS A 66 -9.56 0.85 -2.04
CA LYS A 66 -9.01 1.81 -1.07
C LYS A 66 -10.05 2.07 0.03
N LEU A 67 -9.58 2.33 1.25
CA LEU A 67 -10.40 2.85 2.35
C LEU A 67 -10.13 4.34 2.56
N ALA A 68 -11.18 5.15 2.54
CA ALA A 68 -11.12 6.57 2.86
C ALA A 68 -12.14 6.96 3.93
N PRO A 69 -11.81 7.95 4.77
CA PRO A 69 -12.74 8.48 5.75
C PRO A 69 -13.98 9.07 5.08
N PHE A 70 -15.10 9.01 5.79
CA PHE A 70 -16.37 9.51 5.30
C PHE A 70 -17.04 10.37 6.37
N GLY A 71 -17.33 11.63 6.03
CA GLY A 71 -18.02 12.55 6.94
C GLY A 71 -17.95 14.02 6.53
N PRO A 72 -18.77 14.88 7.15
CA PRO A 72 -18.84 16.31 6.82
C PRO A 72 -17.50 17.01 7.04
N GLY A 73 -17.02 17.73 6.03
CA GLY A 73 -15.75 18.47 6.10
C GLY A 73 -14.49 17.59 6.03
N LYS A 74 -14.65 16.28 5.82
CA LYS A 74 -13.53 15.31 5.71
C LYS A 74 -13.33 14.78 4.29
N SER A 75 -14.35 14.92 3.45
CA SER A 75 -14.39 14.40 2.08
C SER A 75 -15.41 15.19 1.25
N ASP A 76 -15.14 15.35 -0.05
CA ASP A 76 -16.06 15.93 -1.03
C ASP A 76 -17.18 14.95 -1.44
N LEU A 77 -17.29 13.80 -0.78
CA LEU A 77 -18.24 12.75 -1.11
C LEU A 77 -19.67 13.06 -0.60
N PRO A 78 -20.72 12.62 -1.33
CA PRO A 78 -22.12 12.78 -0.92
C PRO A 78 -22.42 12.11 0.42
N SER A 79 -23.54 12.45 1.03
CA SER A 79 -23.96 11.85 2.31
C SER A 79 -24.27 10.35 2.20
N ARG A 80 -24.28 9.66 3.35
CA ARG A 80 -24.50 8.20 3.42
C ARG A 80 -25.83 7.76 2.81
N SER A 81 -26.86 8.58 3.00
CA SER A 81 -28.19 8.37 2.46
C SER A 81 -28.21 8.42 0.93
N GLU A 82 -27.34 9.25 0.34
CA GLU A 82 -27.27 9.46 -1.11
C GLU A 82 -26.42 8.39 -1.80
N MET A 83 -25.50 7.74 -1.07
CA MET A 83 -24.63 6.67 -1.60
C MET A 83 -25.26 5.26 -1.58
N LYS A 84 -26.60 5.15 -1.61
CA LYS A 84 -27.31 3.86 -1.65
C LYS A 84 -28.06 3.67 -2.96
N PRO A 85 -28.09 2.44 -3.53
CA PRO A 85 -27.35 1.23 -3.10
C PRO A 85 -25.89 1.24 -3.55
N THR A 86 -25.07 0.39 -2.94
CA THR A 86 -23.72 0.07 -3.42
C THR A 86 -23.76 -1.04 -4.48
N PRO A 87 -22.95 -0.99 -5.55
CA PRO A 87 -21.92 0.01 -5.82
C PRO A 87 -22.51 1.36 -6.28
N PHE A 88 -21.94 2.45 -5.77
CA PHE A 88 -22.32 3.83 -6.10
C PHE A 88 -21.20 4.51 -6.88
N ARG A 89 -21.53 5.19 -7.98
CA ARG A 89 -20.56 5.89 -8.83
C ARG A 89 -20.65 7.39 -8.59
N TYR A 90 -19.51 8.02 -8.32
CA TYR A 90 -19.39 9.47 -8.13
C TYR A 90 -18.10 9.96 -8.78
N GLU A 91 -18.23 10.85 -9.77
CA GLU A 91 -17.10 11.36 -10.54
C GLU A 91 -16.19 10.23 -11.08
N ASN A 92 -14.90 10.24 -10.70
CA ASN A 92 -13.90 9.25 -11.06
C ASN A 92 -13.83 8.07 -10.07
N LEU A 93 -14.75 7.97 -9.10
CA LEU A 93 -14.78 6.98 -8.04
C LEU A 93 -15.95 6.00 -8.20
N ILE A 94 -15.71 4.74 -7.86
CA ILE A 94 -16.75 3.74 -7.65
C ILE A 94 -16.64 3.28 -6.20
N VAL A 95 -17.59 3.70 -5.38
CA VAL A 95 -17.78 3.24 -4.01
C VAL A 95 -18.38 1.85 -4.08
N GLU A 96 -17.59 0.85 -3.69
CA GLU A 96 -17.99 -0.55 -3.71
C GLU A 96 -18.83 -0.91 -2.48
N GLU A 97 -18.49 -0.36 -1.32
CA GLU A 97 -19.14 -0.71 -0.05
C GLU A 97 -18.92 0.37 1.02
N ILE A 98 -19.85 0.43 1.98
CA ILE A 98 -19.67 1.19 3.22
C ILE A 98 -19.15 0.25 4.30
N VAL A 99 -17.95 0.53 4.80
CA VAL A 99 -17.33 -0.22 5.90
C VAL A 99 -17.84 0.38 7.22
N PRO A 100 -18.58 -0.40 8.03
CA PRO A 100 -19.21 0.13 9.21
C PRO A 100 -18.20 0.42 10.32
N LYS A 101 -18.52 1.43 11.14
CA LYS A 101 -17.88 1.68 12.44
C LYS A 101 -17.75 0.38 13.25
N GLY A 102 -16.66 0.26 14.01
CA GLY A 102 -16.37 -0.91 14.84
C GLY A 102 -15.74 -2.06 14.07
N THR A 103 -15.53 -1.92 12.76
CA THR A 103 -14.75 -2.88 11.96
C THR A 103 -13.30 -2.86 12.43
N VAL A 104 -12.75 -4.05 12.67
CA VAL A 104 -11.35 -4.26 13.08
C VAL A 104 -10.54 -4.71 11.87
N PHE A 105 -9.37 -4.11 11.69
CA PHE A 105 -8.43 -4.48 10.65
C PHE A 105 -7.00 -4.56 11.17
N SER A 106 -6.17 -5.38 10.52
CA SER A 106 -4.75 -5.53 10.80
C SER A 106 -3.91 -4.97 9.65
N VAL A 107 -2.77 -4.37 9.93
CA VAL A 107 -1.82 -3.96 8.88
C VAL A 107 -1.01 -5.17 8.46
N THR A 108 -1.11 -5.55 7.19
CA THR A 108 -0.48 -6.76 6.64
C THR A 108 0.79 -6.47 5.86
N ASN A 109 0.88 -5.30 5.23
CA ASN A 109 2.06 -4.92 4.46
C ASN A 109 2.18 -3.40 4.37
N VAL A 110 3.41 -2.90 4.38
CA VAL A 110 3.75 -1.52 4.07
C VAL A 110 4.67 -1.52 2.85
N THR A 111 4.27 -0.88 1.78
CA THR A 111 5.08 -0.77 0.55
C THR A 111 5.32 0.69 0.18
N ASN A 112 6.40 0.96 -0.54
CA ASN A 112 6.58 2.24 -1.21
C ASN A 112 6.17 2.09 -2.68
N ASP A 113 5.05 2.71 -3.06
CA ASP A 113 4.63 2.77 -4.45
C ASP A 113 5.37 3.94 -5.09
N VAL A 114 6.35 3.61 -5.94
CA VAL A 114 7.11 4.60 -6.72
C VAL A 114 6.45 4.66 -8.08
N SER A 115 5.48 5.56 -8.25
CA SER A 115 5.04 5.97 -9.58
C SER A 115 5.91 7.15 -10.04
N PHE A 116 6.00 7.36 -11.36
CA PHE A 116 7.05 8.12 -12.07
C PHE A 116 7.48 9.50 -11.52
N GLU A 117 6.80 10.10 -10.54
CA GLU A 117 7.13 11.41 -9.98
C GLU A 117 6.97 11.52 -8.45
N ILE A 118 6.40 10.52 -7.77
CA ILE A 118 6.14 10.59 -6.31
C ILE A 118 6.39 9.21 -5.67
N SER A 119 7.25 9.20 -4.65
CA SER A 119 7.39 8.07 -3.73
C SER A 119 6.30 8.18 -2.66
N MET A 120 5.42 7.19 -2.55
CA MET A 120 4.34 7.22 -1.56
C MET A 120 4.24 5.90 -0.79
N LEU A 121 4.14 6.00 0.54
CA LEU A 121 3.87 4.85 1.40
C LEU A 121 2.42 4.38 1.22
N VAL A 122 2.25 3.08 1.00
CA VAL A 122 0.96 2.40 0.85
C VAL A 122 0.84 1.33 1.93
N TYR A 123 -0.26 1.38 2.67
CA TYR A 123 -0.54 0.44 3.74
C TYR A 123 -1.62 -0.52 3.27
N LYS A 124 -1.31 -1.80 3.24
CA LYS A 124 -2.29 -2.84 3.01
C LYS A 124 -2.80 -3.32 4.35
N VAL A 125 -4.11 -3.39 4.47
CA VAL A 125 -4.78 -3.91 5.66
C VAL A 125 -5.67 -5.07 5.31
N LYS A 126 -6.00 -5.88 6.29
CA LYS A 126 -6.97 -6.97 6.19
C LYS A 126 -8.04 -6.81 7.26
N ILE A 127 -9.30 -6.96 6.86
CA ILE A 127 -10.43 -6.91 7.82
C ILE A 127 -10.47 -8.21 8.62
N GLU A 128 -10.33 -8.10 9.93
CA GLU A 128 -10.33 -9.22 10.88
C GLU A 128 -11.70 -9.41 11.53
N LYS A 129 -12.48 -8.33 11.73
CA LYS A 129 -13.85 -8.38 12.26
C LYS A 129 -14.70 -7.28 11.64
N SER A 130 -15.93 -7.57 11.22
CA SER A 130 -16.89 -6.57 10.77
C SER A 130 -18.32 -7.05 11.00
N GLN A 131 -19.26 -6.11 11.16
CA GLN A 131 -20.69 -6.41 11.15
C GLN A 131 -21.18 -6.83 9.76
N ASN A 132 -20.49 -6.41 8.69
CA ASN A 132 -20.77 -6.86 7.33
C ASN A 132 -19.88 -8.08 7.00
N PRO A 133 -20.43 -9.31 6.90
CA PRO A 133 -19.65 -10.51 6.69
C PRO A 133 -18.95 -10.55 5.33
N ILE A 134 -19.43 -9.80 4.33
CA ILE A 134 -18.83 -9.73 2.99
C ILE A 134 -17.44 -9.07 3.05
N LEU A 135 -17.16 -8.28 4.09
CA LEU A 135 -15.87 -7.60 4.26
C LEU A 135 -14.80 -8.47 4.90
N LEU A 136 -15.18 -9.56 5.58
CA LEU A 136 -14.25 -10.37 6.37
C LEU A 136 -13.14 -10.96 5.49
N GLY A 137 -11.88 -10.75 5.89
CA GLY A 137 -10.71 -11.24 5.17
C GLY A 137 -10.34 -10.47 3.90
N LYS A 138 -11.16 -9.50 3.46
CA LYS A 138 -10.80 -8.62 2.34
C LYS A 138 -9.60 -7.75 2.71
N SER A 139 -8.77 -7.50 1.71
CA SER A 139 -7.61 -6.62 1.83
C SER A 139 -7.85 -5.29 1.12
N PHE A 140 -7.44 -4.20 1.76
CA PHE A 140 -7.63 -2.84 1.26
C PHE A 140 -6.35 -2.04 1.37
N GLU A 141 -6.19 -1.05 0.50
CA GLU A 141 -5.18 -0.01 0.67
C GLU A 141 -5.73 1.12 1.54
N ILE A 142 -4.93 1.60 2.49
CA ILE A 142 -5.23 2.77 3.30
C ILE A 142 -4.21 3.86 2.98
N ARG A 143 -4.71 5.04 2.62
CA ARG A 143 -3.93 6.27 2.49
C ARG A 143 -4.53 7.36 3.37
N ASP A 144 -5.83 7.56 3.26
CA ASP A 144 -6.51 8.75 3.80
C ASP A 144 -6.87 8.63 5.29
N LEU A 145 -6.59 7.48 5.92
CA LEU A 145 -6.75 7.29 7.39
C LEU A 145 -5.45 7.55 8.17
N LEU A 146 -4.39 7.98 7.49
CA LEU A 146 -3.08 8.25 8.09
C LEU A 146 -2.95 9.73 8.45
N SER A 147 -2.21 10.02 9.52
CA SER A 147 -1.85 11.39 9.90
C SER A 147 -0.69 11.88 9.05
N VAL A 148 -0.85 13.08 8.47
CA VAL A 148 0.21 13.82 7.77
C VAL A 148 1.32 14.29 8.71
N LYS A 149 1.09 14.26 10.04
CA LYS A 149 2.03 14.80 11.04
C LYS A 149 3.15 13.83 11.47
N GLY A 150 3.28 12.68 10.84
CA GLY A 150 4.44 11.80 11.07
C GLY A 150 5.65 12.35 10.33
N ASP A 151 6.69 12.76 11.05
CA ASP A 151 8.01 12.91 10.45
C ASP A 151 8.42 11.53 9.89
N GLU A 152 9.06 11.47 8.71
CA GLU A 152 9.43 10.20 8.05
C GLU A 152 10.26 9.28 8.98
N SER A 153 10.88 9.88 10.00
CA SER A 153 11.66 9.26 11.08
C SER A 153 10.82 8.52 12.14
N THR A 154 9.56 8.91 12.36
CA THR A 154 8.68 8.37 13.43
C THR A 154 7.77 7.23 12.98
N GLY A 155 7.74 6.98 11.67
CA GLY A 155 6.74 6.10 11.08
C GLY A 155 5.36 6.76 11.03
N PRO A 156 4.45 6.25 10.21
CA PRO A 156 3.10 6.76 10.06
C PRO A 156 2.33 6.61 11.37
N VAL A 157 1.50 7.58 11.72
CA VAL A 157 0.55 7.44 12.81
C VAL A 157 -0.83 7.44 12.20
N PHE A 158 -1.65 6.42 12.43
CA PHE A 158 -3.04 6.51 12.00
C PHE A 158 -3.72 7.72 12.67
N ASN A 159 -4.57 8.43 11.93
CA ASN A 159 -5.30 9.54 12.52
C ASN A 159 -6.29 8.99 13.57
N GLN A 160 -6.06 9.39 14.83
CA GLN A 160 -6.82 8.95 15.99
C GLN A 160 -8.31 9.35 15.93
N GLU A 161 -8.65 10.28 15.05
CA GLU A 161 -10.03 10.62 14.72
C GLU A 161 -10.78 9.44 14.08
N PHE A 162 -10.11 8.73 13.16
CA PHE A 162 -10.72 7.66 12.37
C PHE A 162 -10.56 6.28 13.01
N VAL A 163 -9.46 6.06 13.73
CA VAL A 163 -9.12 4.76 14.27
C VAL A 163 -8.49 4.83 15.65
N GLU A 164 -8.55 3.71 16.37
CA GLU A 164 -7.78 3.48 17.58
C GLU A 164 -7.19 2.08 17.60
N THR A 165 -6.16 1.89 18.42
CA THR A 165 -5.53 0.57 18.62
C THR A 165 -6.54 -0.39 19.23
N TYR A 166 -6.72 -1.54 18.58
CA TYR A 166 -7.60 -2.59 19.07
C TYR A 166 -6.85 -3.47 20.08
N ASN A 167 -7.30 -3.48 21.34
CA ASN A 167 -6.82 -4.41 22.35
C ASN A 167 -7.84 -5.54 22.58
N PRO A 168 -7.55 -6.78 22.15
CA PRO A 168 -8.48 -7.90 22.30
C PRO A 168 -8.73 -8.32 23.75
N LEU A 169 -7.91 -7.88 24.71
CA LEU A 169 -8.04 -8.20 26.14
C LEU A 169 -8.86 -7.16 26.93
N ALA A 170 -9.23 -6.05 26.30
CA ALA A 170 -9.97 -4.97 26.95
C ALA A 170 -11.50 -5.05 26.77
N HIS A 171 -11.99 -6.06 26.02
CA HIS A 171 -13.40 -6.23 25.65
C HIS A 171 -13.88 -7.66 25.81
#